data_AF-A0A6I7NWS2-F1
#
_entry.id   AF-A0A6I7NWS2-F1
#
_cell.length_a   1.000
_cell.length_b   1.000
_cell.length_c   1.000
_cell.angle_alpha   90.00
_cell.angle_beta   90.00
_cell.angle_gamma   90.00
#
_symmetry.space_group_name_H-M   'P 1'
#
loop_
_entity.id
_entity.type
_entity.pdbx_description
1 polymer ?
#
loop_
_entity_poly.entity_id
_entity_poly.type
_entity_poly.pdbx_seq_one_letter_code
_entity_poly.pdbx_strand_id
1 'polypeptide(L)'
;MAKKRILSRRDFMKLSAAAAAGFTVLPGFTYETNRFPEPMKRRFGRTNFNVTTFGLGGQSSIQWTPDDVNPVEIILKAFDLKVNYYDTSNVYGPSQDNFGKAFRKLNLIPGTRNYNDKLRSSVFLTTKSMVRWAKGGYPELDNVRNSTQGDHGGGAVADLKRSLSQMFGDGKGYYPEGAYVDMMMIHNLTTFEEIDVVYNGLEGSFDPDGNFGALIALRDFRDGTNITGMNPGNEKLIRHLGFSGHFSAPAMMEMIQRDKYDLLAGMLVSINVNDRRYLNMQYNVIPVAQAKDIGIVGMKVFADGTMYGKHAGWSNRPEHVIRNVGTDELPSKPLVEYALTTKGLDTLIIGIGHIDNDPLKCQLVQNFYAAQIEEDELTEKERRQLEKLGLRAREGDTNYFQLADHGLTPPRNPDILVDDQVRLTWHTSYAGDEPISHYEILRDGAVIEKVAHRPQISLEQPFECRLSGQGNSYQIVAVDMAGRRAGTDLITA
;
A
#
# COMPACT_ATOMS: atom_id res chain seq x y z
N MET A 1 -33.88 -4.49 33.96
CA MET A 1 -32.61 -4.82 33.25
C MET A 1 -32.59 -4.06 31.94
N ALA A 2 -31.68 -3.09 31.77
CA ALA A 2 -31.52 -2.40 30.50
C ALA A 2 -31.02 -3.40 29.44
N LYS A 3 -31.70 -3.49 28.28
CA LYS A 3 -31.22 -4.28 27.13
C LYS A 3 -29.85 -3.74 26.72
N LYS A 4 -28.80 -4.51 26.97
CA LYS A 4 -27.41 -4.22 26.58
C LYS A 4 -27.34 -4.10 25.04
N ARG A 5 -26.82 -2.98 24.52
CA ARG A 5 -26.84 -2.64 23.09
C ARG A 5 -25.42 -2.51 22.54
N ILE A 6 -25.15 -3.15 21.40
CA ILE A 6 -23.93 -2.97 20.61
C ILE A 6 -23.86 -1.51 20.15
N LEU A 7 -22.72 -0.86 20.31
CA LEU A 7 -22.54 0.51 19.86
C LEU A 7 -22.46 0.52 18.33
N SER A 8 -23.53 0.95 17.65
CA SER A 8 -23.52 1.04 16.20
C SER A 8 -22.58 2.16 15.74
N ARG A 9 -22.12 2.11 14.48
CA ARG A 9 -21.38 3.23 13.87
C ARG A 9 -22.11 4.55 14.08
N ARG A 10 -23.42 4.60 13.80
CA ARG A 10 -24.25 5.82 13.96
C ARG A 10 -24.27 6.34 15.40
N ASP A 11 -24.31 5.45 16.39
CA ASP A 11 -24.31 5.84 17.80
C ASP A 11 -22.94 6.37 18.23
N PHE A 12 -21.87 5.66 17.85
CA PHE A 12 -20.50 6.10 18.08
C PHE A 12 -20.25 7.47 17.43
N MET A 13 -20.77 7.69 16.23
CA MET A 13 -20.65 8.96 15.52
C MET A 13 -21.30 10.13 16.25
N LYS A 14 -22.50 9.93 16.79
CA LYS A 14 -23.15 10.96 17.61
C LYS A 14 -22.37 11.25 18.88
N LEU A 15 -21.82 10.20 19.50
CA LEU A 15 -21.02 10.31 20.72
C LEU A 15 -19.71 11.07 20.48
N SER A 16 -18.94 10.69 19.45
CA SER A 16 -17.70 11.37 19.08
C SER A 16 -17.92 12.82 18.69
N ALA A 17 -18.99 13.12 17.95
CA ALA A 17 -19.35 14.50 17.59
C ALA A 17 -19.75 15.35 18.81
N ALA A 18 -20.53 14.79 19.75
CA ALA A 18 -20.91 15.49 20.98
C ALA A 18 -19.69 15.78 21.87
N ALA A 19 -18.75 14.83 21.98
CA ALA A 19 -17.50 14.99 22.72
C ALA A 19 -16.61 16.09 22.10
N ALA A 20 -16.45 16.10 20.78
CA ALA A 20 -15.70 17.15 20.08
C ALA A 20 -16.32 18.54 20.24
N ALA A 21 -17.66 18.62 20.39
CA ALA A 21 -18.36 19.88 20.66
C ALA A 21 -18.36 20.29 22.14
N GLY A 22 -17.64 19.58 23.02
CA GLY A 22 -17.53 19.92 24.44
C GLY A 22 -18.77 19.61 25.29
N PHE A 23 -19.75 18.85 24.77
CA PHE A 23 -20.92 18.45 25.54
C PHE A 23 -20.59 17.31 26.52
N THR A 24 -21.01 17.44 27.77
CA THR A 24 -20.93 16.36 28.76
C THR A 24 -21.87 15.21 28.36
N VAL A 25 -21.31 14.03 28.09
CA VAL A 25 -22.10 12.83 27.81
C VAL A 25 -22.85 12.44 29.09
N LEU A 26 -24.18 12.52 29.06
CA LEU A 26 -25.04 12.20 30.20
C LEU A 26 -24.81 10.76 30.71
N PRO A 27 -24.85 10.52 32.04
CA PRO A 27 -24.56 9.23 32.68
C PRO A 27 -25.71 8.20 32.54
N GLY A 28 -26.30 8.08 31.34
CA GLY A 28 -27.33 7.10 30.99
C GLY A 28 -26.92 6.12 29.88
N PHE A 29 -25.72 6.32 29.29
CA PHE A 29 -25.18 5.50 28.21
C PHE A 29 -24.04 4.61 28.72
N THR A 30 -24.34 3.65 29.60
CA THR A 30 -23.40 2.57 29.93
C THR A 30 -23.38 1.56 28.78
N TYR A 31 -22.55 1.81 27.77
CA TYR A 31 -22.24 0.83 26.73
C TYR A 31 -21.15 -0.12 27.28
N GLU A 32 -21.30 -1.43 27.11
CA GLU A 32 -20.15 -2.32 27.24
C GLU A 32 -19.18 -1.97 26.11
N THR A 33 -18.01 -1.44 26.46
CA THR A 33 -16.91 -1.06 25.56
C THR A 33 -16.32 -2.24 24.79
N ASN A 34 -16.83 -3.46 24.99
CA ASN A 34 -16.28 -4.72 24.49
C ASN A 34 -17.18 -5.40 23.43
N ARG A 35 -18.22 -4.74 22.92
CA ARG A 35 -19.02 -5.25 21.79
C ARG A 35 -19.05 -4.24 20.64
N PHE A 36 -18.13 -4.45 19.71
CA PHE A 36 -18.02 -3.70 18.46
C PHE A 36 -18.89 -4.33 17.37
N PRO A 37 -19.34 -3.56 16.36
CA PRO A 37 -19.97 -4.16 15.18
C PRO A 37 -18.99 -5.09 14.45
N GLU A 38 -19.53 -6.03 13.66
CA GLU A 38 -18.67 -6.78 12.73
C GLU A 38 -17.99 -5.81 11.76
N PRO A 39 -16.68 -5.92 11.53
CA PRO A 39 -15.99 -5.04 10.61
C PRO A 39 -16.49 -5.26 9.18
N MET A 40 -16.68 -4.16 8.45
CA MET A 40 -16.82 -4.18 7.00
C MET A 40 -15.60 -4.83 6.37
N LYS A 41 -15.85 -5.63 5.33
CA LYS A 41 -14.81 -6.32 4.58
C LYS A 41 -14.95 -6.06 3.09
N ARG A 42 -13.82 -6.04 2.38
CA ARG A 42 -13.72 -5.94 0.92
C ARG A 42 -12.93 -7.12 0.38
N ARG A 43 -13.22 -7.51 -0.87
CA ARG A 43 -12.41 -8.51 -1.58
C ARG A 43 -11.03 -7.93 -1.80
N PHE A 44 -9.99 -8.67 -1.44
CA PHE A 44 -8.61 -8.20 -1.55
C PHE A 44 -7.98 -8.65 -2.87
N GLY A 45 -8.31 -7.93 -3.95
CA GLY A 45 -7.94 -8.28 -5.31
C GLY A 45 -8.13 -9.77 -5.63
N ARG A 46 -7.14 -10.36 -6.30
CA ARG A 46 -7.10 -11.78 -6.69
C ARG A 46 -6.65 -12.76 -5.60
N THR A 47 -6.50 -12.32 -4.35
CA THR A 47 -5.99 -13.19 -3.25
C THR A 47 -7.03 -14.18 -2.72
N ASN A 48 -8.29 -14.12 -3.19
CA ASN A 48 -9.44 -14.86 -2.65
C ASN A 48 -9.72 -14.61 -1.16
N PHE A 49 -9.14 -13.56 -0.57
CA PHE A 49 -9.33 -13.19 0.83
C PHE A 49 -10.22 -11.95 0.94
N ASN A 50 -11.03 -11.88 2.01
CA ASN A 50 -11.79 -10.68 2.36
C ASN A 50 -11.14 -9.97 3.54
N VAL A 51 -10.53 -8.82 3.29
CA VAL A 51 -9.86 -8.00 4.31
C VAL A 51 -10.84 -7.05 4.96
N THR A 52 -10.67 -6.78 6.25
CA THR A 52 -11.36 -5.69 6.94
C THR A 52 -10.92 -4.36 6.34
N THR A 53 -11.83 -3.39 6.22
CA THR A 53 -11.55 -2.06 5.67
C THR A 53 -10.50 -1.27 6.46
N PHE A 54 -10.23 -1.70 7.70
CA PHE A 54 -9.14 -1.25 8.54
C PHE A 54 -8.17 -2.40 8.85
N GLY A 55 -6.88 -2.13 8.76
CA GLY A 55 -5.78 -3.02 9.12
C GLY A 55 -4.81 -2.35 10.11
N LEU A 56 -4.05 -3.18 10.83
CA LEU A 56 -3.06 -2.69 11.81
C LEU A 56 -1.67 -2.58 11.17
N GLY A 57 -1.12 -1.37 11.15
CA GLY A 57 0.26 -1.12 10.73
C GLY A 57 1.27 -1.32 11.86
N GLY A 58 2.35 -2.06 11.59
CA GLY A 58 3.41 -2.40 12.55
C GLY A 58 4.43 -1.30 12.85
N GLN A 59 4.26 -0.09 12.31
CA GLN A 59 5.02 1.09 12.73
C GLN A 59 4.35 1.78 13.95
N SER A 60 4.59 3.08 14.16
CA SER A 60 4.15 3.82 15.36
C SER A 60 4.64 3.11 16.62
N SER A 61 3.84 2.98 17.69
CA SER A 61 4.27 2.37 18.95
C SER A 61 4.66 0.90 18.85
N ILE A 62 4.30 0.17 17.78
CA ILE A 62 4.74 -1.22 17.59
C ILE A 62 6.24 -1.29 17.22
N GLN A 63 6.75 -0.28 16.53
CA GLN A 63 8.17 -0.11 16.19
C GLN A 63 8.90 0.83 17.16
N TRP A 64 8.35 2.03 17.36
CA TRP A 64 8.90 3.13 18.15
C TRP A 64 8.16 3.24 19.48
N THR A 65 8.31 2.24 20.34
CA THR A 65 7.50 2.10 21.57
C THR A 65 7.87 3.13 22.64
N PRO A 66 6.95 4.03 23.05
CA PRO A 66 7.14 4.83 24.26
C PRO A 66 7.14 3.98 25.53
N ASP A 67 7.86 4.40 26.57
CA ASP A 67 8.06 3.62 27.80
C ASP A 67 6.76 3.20 28.51
N ASP A 68 5.71 4.00 28.38
CA ASP A 68 4.39 3.77 28.99
C ASP A 68 3.41 3.02 28.08
N VAL A 69 3.86 2.52 26.92
CA VAL A 69 3.03 1.80 25.95
C VAL A 69 3.47 0.34 25.84
N ASN A 70 2.49 -0.57 25.90
CA ASN A 70 2.72 -1.97 25.58
C ASN A 70 2.25 -2.28 24.13
N PRO A 71 3.16 -2.55 23.18
CA PRO A 71 2.82 -2.79 21.79
C PRO A 71 2.06 -4.11 21.58
N VAL A 72 2.25 -5.09 22.46
CA VAL A 72 1.54 -6.38 22.38
C VAL A 72 0.05 -6.19 22.64
N GLU A 73 -0.33 -5.31 23.58
CA GLU A 73 -1.74 -5.03 23.89
C GLU A 73 -2.45 -4.31 22.74
N ILE A 74 -1.73 -3.50 21.96
CA ILE A 74 -2.27 -2.89 20.73
C ILE A 74 -2.66 -3.98 19.72
N ILE A 75 -1.79 -4.97 19.53
CA ILE A 75 -2.03 -6.09 18.61
C ILE A 75 -3.21 -6.94 19.10
N LEU A 76 -3.22 -7.32 20.38
CA LEU A 76 -4.31 -8.11 20.97
C LEU A 76 -5.66 -7.39 20.84
N LYS A 77 -5.71 -6.08 21.11
CA LYS A 77 -6.93 -5.28 20.95
C LYS A 77 -7.41 -5.22 19.49
N ALA A 78 -6.51 -5.25 18.51
CA ALA A 78 -6.90 -5.33 17.10
C ALA A 78 -7.55 -6.69 16.76
N PHE A 79 -7.05 -7.80 17.33
CA PHE A 79 -7.70 -9.10 17.24
C PHE A 79 -9.08 -9.10 17.92
N ASP A 80 -9.23 -8.46 19.07
CA ASP A 80 -10.54 -8.32 19.75
C ASP A 80 -11.55 -7.52 18.92
N LEU A 81 -11.07 -6.55 18.13
CA LEU A 81 -11.85 -5.81 17.13
C LEU A 81 -12.11 -6.58 15.84
N LYS A 82 -11.62 -7.83 15.74
CA LYS A 82 -11.71 -8.70 14.56
C LYS A 82 -11.07 -8.11 13.30
N VAL A 83 -10.11 -7.20 13.47
CA VAL A 83 -9.23 -6.76 12.38
C VAL A 83 -8.52 -7.98 11.83
N ASN A 84 -8.44 -8.10 10.51
CA ASN A 84 -7.85 -9.28 9.88
C ASN A 84 -6.75 -8.97 8.87
N TYR A 85 -6.29 -7.73 8.76
CA TYR A 85 -5.10 -7.37 7.99
C TYR A 85 -4.02 -6.79 8.91
N TYR A 86 -2.82 -7.36 8.87
CA TYR A 86 -1.69 -7.00 9.72
C TYR A 86 -0.44 -6.79 8.89
N ASP A 87 0.24 -5.67 9.11
CA ASP A 87 1.39 -5.26 8.32
C ASP A 87 2.64 -5.07 9.19
N THR A 88 3.78 -5.60 8.76
CA THR A 88 5.08 -5.41 9.41
C THR A 88 6.23 -5.42 8.40
N SER A 89 7.49 -5.36 8.84
CA SER A 89 8.67 -5.43 7.96
C SER A 89 9.97 -5.71 8.71
N ASN A 90 10.95 -6.27 7.99
CA ASN A 90 12.36 -6.44 8.38
C ASN A 90 13.12 -5.11 8.64
N VAL A 91 12.49 -3.96 8.38
CA VAL A 91 13.02 -2.62 8.74
C VAL A 91 12.20 -1.93 9.84
N TYR A 92 11.28 -2.63 10.52
CA TYR A 92 10.43 -2.06 11.58
C TYR A 92 10.88 -2.41 13.01
N GLY A 93 12.18 -2.65 13.21
CA GLY A 93 12.78 -2.86 14.52
C GLY A 93 12.09 -4.01 15.27
N PRO A 94 11.59 -3.79 16.50
CA PRO A 94 10.99 -4.84 17.32
C PRO A 94 9.58 -5.27 16.86
N SER A 95 9.04 -4.68 15.79
CA SER A 95 7.66 -4.91 15.36
C SER A 95 7.33 -6.41 15.17
N GLN A 96 8.18 -7.14 14.46
CA GLN A 96 7.96 -8.57 14.18
C GLN A 96 8.03 -9.42 15.47
N ASP A 97 8.94 -9.09 16.39
CA ASP A 97 9.03 -9.76 17.69
C ASP A 97 7.79 -9.45 18.55
N ASN A 98 7.24 -8.23 18.48
CA ASN A 98 6.01 -7.86 19.17
C ASN A 98 4.79 -8.62 18.62
N PHE A 99 4.70 -8.81 17.30
CA PHE A 99 3.75 -9.75 16.69
C PHE A 99 3.96 -11.18 17.20
N GLY A 100 5.20 -11.66 17.27
CA GLY A 100 5.50 -12.99 17.79
C GLY A 100 5.08 -13.19 19.25
N LYS A 101 5.21 -12.17 20.11
CA LYS A 101 4.70 -12.20 21.49
C LYS A 101 3.16 -12.27 21.51
N ALA A 102 2.47 -11.50 20.67
CA ALA A 102 1.02 -11.53 20.57
C ALA A 102 0.50 -12.88 20.03
N PHE A 103 1.15 -13.42 19.00
CA PHE A 103 0.79 -14.69 18.38
C PHE A 103 0.87 -15.86 19.37
N ARG A 104 1.86 -15.88 20.28
CA ARG A 104 1.91 -16.86 21.37
C ARG A 104 0.72 -16.76 22.31
N LYS A 105 0.31 -15.55 22.69
CA LYS A 105 -0.87 -15.33 23.55
C LYS A 105 -2.18 -15.76 22.86
N LEU A 106 -2.23 -15.62 21.54
CA LEU A 106 -3.39 -15.99 20.70
C LEU A 106 -3.35 -17.46 20.22
N ASN A 107 -2.32 -18.22 20.61
CA ASN A 107 -2.04 -19.57 20.14
C ASN A 107 -1.94 -19.70 18.60
N LEU A 108 -1.28 -18.76 17.93
CA LEU A 108 -1.11 -18.74 16.46
C LEU A 108 0.18 -19.40 15.97
N ILE A 109 0.91 -20.08 16.85
CA ILE A 109 2.17 -20.77 16.53
C ILE A 109 1.86 -22.21 16.08
N PRO A 110 2.12 -22.57 14.81
CA PRO A 110 1.92 -23.92 14.30
C PRO A 110 2.67 -24.97 15.12
N GLY A 111 2.10 -26.18 15.22
CA GLY A 111 2.70 -27.31 15.94
C GLY A 111 2.60 -27.25 17.47
N THR A 112 2.10 -26.15 18.05
CA THR A 112 1.84 -26.08 19.50
C THR A 112 0.52 -26.75 19.88
N ARG A 113 0.42 -27.25 21.13
CA ARG A 113 -0.74 -28.03 21.63
C ARG A 113 -2.10 -27.33 21.44
N ASN A 114 -2.13 -26.00 21.54
CA ASN A 114 -3.36 -25.20 21.47
C ASN A 114 -3.45 -24.38 20.18
N TYR A 115 -2.67 -24.73 19.14
CA TYR A 115 -2.63 -23.98 17.89
C TYR A 115 -4.04 -23.73 17.33
N ASN A 116 -4.38 -22.46 17.15
CA ASN A 116 -5.66 -22.01 16.63
C ASN A 116 -5.55 -21.74 15.13
N ASP A 117 -5.62 -22.83 14.35
CA ASP A 117 -5.57 -22.84 12.89
C ASP A 117 -6.66 -22.00 12.25
N LYS A 118 -7.88 -22.04 12.80
CA LYS A 118 -9.02 -21.23 12.35
C LYS A 118 -8.75 -19.75 12.49
N LEU A 119 -8.21 -19.31 13.63
CA LEU A 119 -7.86 -17.91 13.81
C LEU A 119 -6.69 -17.51 12.91
N ARG A 120 -5.63 -18.33 12.81
CA ARG A 120 -4.49 -18.02 11.94
C ARG A 120 -4.89 -17.89 10.47
N SER A 121 -5.75 -18.78 9.97
CA SER A 121 -6.26 -18.73 8.59
C SER A 121 -7.27 -17.62 8.34
N SER A 122 -7.87 -17.06 9.40
CA SER A 122 -8.81 -15.94 9.29
C SER A 122 -8.15 -14.56 9.20
N VAL A 123 -6.82 -14.48 9.35
CA VAL A 123 -6.04 -13.23 9.29
C VAL A 123 -5.03 -13.25 8.15
N PHE A 124 -4.78 -12.08 7.59
CA PHE A 124 -3.85 -11.82 6.51
C PHE A 124 -2.63 -11.06 7.07
N LEU A 125 -1.49 -11.76 7.14
CA LEU A 125 -0.23 -11.23 7.66
C LEU A 125 0.73 -10.90 6.53
N THR A 126 1.12 -9.64 6.43
CA THR A 126 2.05 -9.11 5.44
C THR A 126 3.37 -8.70 6.10
N THR A 127 4.50 -9.16 5.55
CA THR A 127 5.84 -8.62 5.86
C THR A 127 6.56 -8.22 4.58
N LYS A 128 7.72 -7.57 4.72
CA LYS A 128 8.44 -6.97 3.59
C LYS A 128 9.95 -6.96 3.79
N SER A 129 10.69 -6.97 2.67
CA SER A 129 12.15 -6.77 2.64
C SER A 129 12.49 -5.56 1.76
N MET A 130 13.43 -4.73 2.22
CA MET A 130 14.03 -3.67 1.40
C MET A 130 15.25 -4.16 0.60
N VAL A 131 15.60 -5.45 0.66
CA VAL A 131 16.68 -6.04 -0.13
C VAL A 131 16.14 -6.45 -1.50
N ARG A 132 16.79 -6.00 -2.59
CA ARG A 132 16.38 -6.22 -3.98
C ARG A 132 16.88 -7.54 -4.56
N TRP A 133 17.92 -8.09 -3.94
CA TRP A 133 18.60 -9.31 -4.35
C TRP A 133 18.14 -10.52 -3.56
N ALA A 134 18.13 -11.69 -4.20
CA ALA A 134 17.67 -12.94 -3.58
C ALA A 134 18.60 -13.44 -2.46
N LYS A 135 19.90 -13.52 -2.76
CA LYS A 135 21.01 -13.96 -1.89
C LYS A 135 21.98 -12.81 -1.67
N GLY A 136 22.84 -12.88 -0.65
CA GLY A 136 23.91 -11.90 -0.46
C GLY A 136 25.08 -12.06 -1.44
N GLY A 137 26.11 -11.24 -1.25
CA GLY A 137 27.23 -11.14 -2.20
C GLY A 137 26.88 -10.38 -3.48
N TYR A 138 25.79 -9.61 -3.46
CA TYR A 138 25.34 -8.78 -4.57
C TYR A 138 26.19 -7.51 -4.72
N PRO A 139 26.33 -6.97 -5.94
CA PRO A 139 27.04 -5.73 -6.17
C PRO A 139 26.28 -4.53 -5.59
N GLU A 140 27.02 -3.51 -5.19
CA GLU A 140 26.47 -2.17 -5.03
C GLU A 140 26.26 -1.57 -6.42
N LEU A 141 25.04 -1.11 -6.68
CA LEU A 141 24.67 -0.45 -7.93
C LEU A 141 24.10 0.92 -7.62
N ASP A 142 24.39 1.88 -8.49
CA ASP A 142 23.80 3.22 -8.41
C ASP A 142 22.27 3.13 -8.42
N ASN A 143 21.62 3.98 -7.61
CA ASN A 143 20.17 4.05 -7.49
C ASN A 143 19.45 2.77 -7.01
N VAL A 144 20.18 1.72 -6.60
CA VAL A 144 19.61 0.48 -6.04
C VAL A 144 19.78 0.44 -4.53
N ARG A 145 18.73 0.82 -3.79
CA ARG A 145 18.76 0.82 -2.33
C ARG A 145 18.46 -0.56 -1.76
N ASN A 146 19.28 -0.99 -0.81
CA ASN A 146 19.08 -2.21 -0.03
C ASN A 146 19.10 -1.87 1.46
N SER A 147 18.05 -2.23 2.21
CA SER A 147 17.97 -2.00 3.66
C SER A 147 17.39 -3.21 4.39
N THR A 148 17.86 -3.48 5.60
CA THR A 148 17.35 -4.48 6.52
C THR A 148 17.98 -4.26 7.90
N GLN A 149 17.32 -4.72 8.97
CA GLN A 149 17.93 -4.78 10.30
C GLN A 149 18.73 -6.06 10.48
N GLY A 150 19.86 -6.01 11.18
CA GLY A 150 20.76 -7.16 11.29
C GLY A 150 21.69 -7.27 10.09
N ASP A 151 22.17 -8.48 9.81
CA ASP A 151 23.09 -8.73 8.70
C ASP A 151 22.35 -8.73 7.35
N HIS A 152 22.74 -7.82 6.45
CA HIS A 152 22.24 -7.69 5.08
C HIS A 152 22.69 -8.82 4.15
N GLY A 153 23.77 -9.51 4.49
CA GLY A 153 24.50 -10.44 3.62
C GLY A 153 23.76 -11.74 3.27
N GLY A 154 22.50 -11.90 3.67
CA GLY A 154 21.68 -13.06 3.33
C GLY A 154 20.68 -12.85 2.18
N GLY A 155 20.49 -11.60 1.71
CA GLY A 155 19.49 -11.29 0.70
C GLY A 155 18.04 -11.36 1.19
N ALA A 156 17.08 -11.15 0.29
CA ALA A 156 15.65 -11.16 0.60
C ALA A 156 15.14 -12.51 1.14
N VAL A 157 15.78 -13.63 0.78
CA VAL A 157 15.44 -14.97 1.30
C VAL A 157 15.77 -15.08 2.79
N ALA A 158 16.91 -14.54 3.23
CA ALA A 158 17.24 -14.52 4.64
C ALA A 158 16.28 -13.63 5.45
N ASP A 159 15.84 -12.51 4.88
CA ASP A 159 14.80 -11.66 5.47
C ASP A 159 13.45 -12.38 5.63
N LEU A 160 13.04 -13.20 4.66
CA LEU A 160 11.86 -14.06 4.79
C LEU A 160 12.00 -15.03 5.97
N LYS A 161 13.12 -15.75 6.05
CA LYS A 161 13.37 -16.74 7.11
C LYS A 161 13.45 -16.10 8.49
N ARG A 162 14.09 -14.93 8.58
CA ARG A 162 14.14 -14.14 9.81
C ARG A 162 12.77 -13.66 10.25
N SER A 163 11.95 -13.18 9.31
CA SER A 163 10.57 -12.79 9.58
C SER A 163 9.77 -13.92 10.23
N LEU A 164 9.89 -15.15 9.69
CA LEU A 164 9.21 -16.32 10.25
C LEU A 164 9.76 -16.71 11.62
N SER A 165 11.08 -16.66 11.78
CA SER A 165 11.76 -16.91 13.05
C SER A 165 11.29 -15.94 14.15
N GLN A 166 11.17 -14.65 13.87
CA GLN A 166 10.72 -13.65 14.85
C GLN A 166 9.22 -13.79 15.19
N MET A 167 8.38 -13.98 14.17
CA MET A 167 6.92 -14.00 14.36
C MET A 167 6.40 -15.34 14.87
N PHE A 168 7.02 -16.46 14.48
CA PHE A 168 6.52 -17.81 14.81
C PHE A 168 7.51 -18.66 15.60
N GLY A 169 8.80 -18.34 15.53
CA GLY A 169 9.89 -19.18 16.04
C GLY A 169 10.67 -18.55 17.19
N ASP A 170 11.97 -18.80 17.25
CA ASP A 170 12.82 -18.40 18.38
C ASP A 170 13.51 -17.03 18.22
N GLY A 171 13.32 -16.37 17.06
CA GLY A 171 14.00 -15.13 16.70
C GLY A 171 15.48 -15.30 16.35
N LYS A 172 16.01 -16.53 16.35
CA LYS A 172 17.43 -16.87 16.14
C LYS A 172 17.66 -17.76 14.91
N GLY A 173 16.61 -18.11 14.19
CA GLY A 173 16.66 -18.76 12.88
C GLY A 173 15.74 -19.96 12.77
N TYR A 174 15.25 -20.48 13.90
CA TYR A 174 14.25 -21.54 13.90
C TYR A 174 12.86 -20.95 13.70
N TYR A 175 12.04 -21.61 12.88
CA TYR A 175 10.59 -21.44 12.79
C TYR A 175 9.93 -22.83 12.65
N PRO A 176 8.72 -23.04 13.19
CA PRO A 176 8.06 -24.34 13.14
C PRO A 176 7.55 -24.66 11.72
N GLU A 177 7.43 -25.95 11.41
CA GLU A 177 6.74 -26.43 10.21
C GLU A 177 5.31 -25.89 10.18
N GLY A 178 4.87 -25.44 9.00
CA GLY A 178 3.57 -24.80 8.82
C GLY A 178 3.55 -23.30 9.13
N ALA A 179 4.68 -22.69 9.53
CA ALA A 179 4.79 -21.23 9.58
C ALA A 179 4.76 -20.63 8.17
N TYR A 180 3.98 -19.56 7.99
CA TYR A 180 3.88 -18.85 6.73
C TYR A 180 3.46 -17.40 6.93
N VAL A 181 3.79 -16.55 5.96
CA VAL A 181 3.18 -15.22 5.78
C VAL A 181 2.17 -15.26 4.64
N ASP A 182 1.07 -14.53 4.78
CA ASP A 182 0.07 -14.43 3.73
C ASP A 182 0.62 -13.63 2.55
N MET A 183 1.43 -12.61 2.83
CA MET A 183 2.13 -11.88 1.77
C MET A 183 3.55 -11.45 2.15
N MET A 184 4.48 -11.59 1.21
CA MET A 184 5.80 -10.99 1.26
C MET A 184 5.91 -9.90 0.20
N MET A 185 6.29 -8.69 0.60
CA MET A 185 6.42 -7.56 -0.31
C MET A 185 7.87 -7.13 -0.55
N ILE A 186 8.15 -6.70 -1.78
CA ILE A 186 9.29 -5.82 -2.07
C ILE A 186 9.01 -4.43 -1.49
N HIS A 187 9.85 -3.97 -0.57
CA HIS A 187 9.54 -2.82 0.28
C HIS A 187 10.06 -1.50 -0.28
N ASN A 188 9.21 -0.47 -0.31
CA ASN A 188 9.58 0.94 -0.57
C ASN A 188 10.35 1.12 -1.88
N LEU A 189 9.72 0.77 -3.01
CA LEU A 189 10.26 1.01 -4.35
C LEU A 189 10.22 2.50 -4.70
N THR A 190 11.30 2.97 -5.32
CA THR A 190 11.56 4.39 -5.61
C THR A 190 12.11 4.64 -7.01
N THR A 191 12.93 3.74 -7.54
CA THR A 191 13.67 3.92 -8.81
C THR A 191 13.37 2.78 -9.79
N PHE A 192 13.68 2.98 -11.07
CA PHE A 192 13.53 1.94 -12.08
C PHE A 192 14.63 0.89 -11.97
N GLU A 193 15.83 1.29 -11.55
CA GLU A 193 16.97 0.41 -11.34
C GLU A 193 16.71 -0.61 -10.22
N GLU A 194 15.96 -0.22 -9.17
CA GLU A 194 15.48 -1.16 -8.16
C GLU A 194 14.58 -2.25 -8.78
N ILE A 195 13.76 -1.90 -9.77
CA ILE A 195 12.85 -2.83 -10.45
C ILE A 195 13.63 -3.75 -11.37
N ASP A 196 14.59 -3.22 -12.13
CA ASP A 196 15.49 -4.01 -12.97
C ASP A 196 16.18 -5.11 -12.15
N VAL A 197 16.68 -4.77 -10.95
CA VAL A 197 17.28 -5.75 -10.05
C VAL A 197 16.25 -6.75 -9.51
N VAL A 198 15.08 -6.29 -9.08
CA VAL A 198 14.04 -7.17 -8.50
C VAL A 198 13.55 -8.22 -9.51
N TYR A 199 13.46 -7.86 -10.79
CA TYR A 199 13.08 -8.75 -11.89
C TYR A 199 14.24 -9.55 -12.48
N ASN A 200 15.49 -9.26 -12.13
CA ASN A 200 16.64 -9.99 -12.64
C ASN A 200 16.50 -11.50 -12.39
N GLY A 201 16.62 -12.30 -13.45
CA GLY A 201 16.44 -13.75 -13.43
C GLY A 201 15.00 -14.21 -13.76
N LEU A 202 13.97 -13.39 -13.54
CA LEU A 202 12.61 -13.64 -14.08
C LEU A 202 12.50 -13.26 -15.55
N GLU A 203 13.26 -12.24 -15.95
CA GLU A 203 13.34 -11.73 -17.32
C GLU A 203 14.67 -12.17 -17.93
N GLY A 204 14.63 -12.65 -19.18
CA GLY A 204 15.84 -13.11 -19.89
C GLY A 204 16.32 -14.50 -19.46
N SER A 205 17.62 -14.77 -19.65
CA SER A 205 18.27 -16.02 -19.25
C SER A 205 18.58 -16.02 -17.75
N PHE A 206 18.23 -17.11 -17.06
CA PHE A 206 18.52 -17.29 -15.64
C PHE A 206 19.89 -17.97 -15.43
N ASP A 207 20.73 -17.37 -14.60
CA ASP A 207 22.00 -17.93 -14.13
C ASP A 207 21.93 -18.18 -12.60
N PRO A 208 21.85 -19.46 -12.15
CA PRO A 208 21.77 -19.79 -10.72
C PRO A 208 23.07 -19.50 -9.95
N ASP A 209 24.22 -19.48 -10.63
CA ASP A 209 25.52 -19.23 -10.01
C ASP A 209 25.74 -17.71 -9.82
N GLY A 210 25.16 -16.90 -10.70
CA GLY A 210 25.17 -15.43 -10.66
C GLY A 210 24.30 -14.79 -9.56
N ASN A 211 24.23 -13.46 -9.59
CA ASN A 211 23.33 -12.66 -8.73
C ASN A 211 21.99 -12.44 -9.43
N PHE A 212 20.89 -12.67 -8.72
CA PHE A 212 19.53 -12.55 -9.25
C PHE A 212 18.58 -11.88 -8.25
N GLY A 213 17.48 -11.37 -8.79
CA GLY A 213 16.51 -10.54 -8.09
C GLY A 213 15.71 -11.30 -7.04
N ALA A 214 15.19 -10.56 -6.06
CA ALA A 214 14.39 -11.12 -4.98
C ALA A 214 13.13 -11.84 -5.49
N LEU A 215 12.51 -11.38 -6.58
CA LEU A 215 11.19 -11.87 -6.98
C LEU A 215 11.21 -13.32 -7.49
N ILE A 216 12.25 -13.75 -8.23
CA ILE A 216 12.37 -15.15 -8.67
C ILE A 216 12.58 -16.09 -7.48
N ALA A 217 13.37 -15.71 -6.49
CA ALA A 217 13.62 -16.55 -5.33
C ALA A 217 12.41 -16.61 -4.39
N LEU A 218 11.73 -15.48 -4.15
CA LEU A 218 10.53 -15.47 -3.32
C LEU A 218 9.37 -16.25 -3.98
N ARG A 219 9.36 -16.37 -5.32
CA ARG A 219 8.43 -17.25 -6.05
C ARG A 219 8.63 -18.72 -5.68
N ASP A 220 9.86 -19.18 -5.50
CA ASP A 220 10.13 -20.56 -5.05
C ASP A 220 9.47 -20.86 -3.70
N PHE A 221 9.53 -19.93 -2.75
CA PHE A 221 8.89 -20.07 -1.43
C PHE A 221 7.38 -19.88 -1.45
N ARG A 222 6.82 -19.28 -2.52
CA ARG A 222 5.37 -19.24 -2.76
C ARG A 222 4.87 -20.55 -3.35
N ASP A 223 5.56 -21.04 -4.37
CA ASP A 223 5.12 -22.18 -5.17
C ASP A 223 5.51 -23.53 -4.53
N GLY A 224 6.49 -23.53 -3.62
CA GLY A 224 7.12 -24.73 -3.06
C GLY A 224 8.00 -25.42 -4.10
N THR A 225 8.75 -24.62 -4.86
CA THR A 225 9.71 -25.08 -5.87
C THR A 225 11.12 -24.72 -5.45
N ASN A 226 12.12 -25.17 -6.22
CA ASN A 226 13.53 -24.86 -6.01
C ASN A 226 14.23 -24.50 -7.34
N ILE A 227 13.58 -23.68 -8.16
CA ILE A 227 14.09 -23.27 -9.48
C ILE A 227 15.42 -22.52 -9.33
N THR A 228 15.53 -21.71 -8.28
CA THR A 228 16.71 -20.88 -8.00
C THR A 228 17.81 -21.60 -7.22
N GLY A 229 17.55 -22.80 -6.70
CA GLY A 229 18.44 -23.50 -5.76
C GLY A 229 18.38 -22.98 -4.31
N MET A 230 17.63 -21.90 -4.03
CA MET A 230 17.56 -21.29 -2.70
C MET A 230 16.53 -21.91 -1.74
N ASN A 231 15.68 -22.81 -2.22
CA ASN A 231 14.65 -23.49 -1.46
C ASN A 231 14.77 -25.03 -1.57
N PRO A 232 15.91 -25.64 -1.15
CA PRO A 232 16.16 -27.07 -1.34
C PRO A 232 15.13 -27.98 -0.66
N GLY A 233 14.42 -27.48 0.36
CA GLY A 233 13.35 -28.18 1.05
C GLY A 233 11.96 -28.04 0.40
N ASN A 234 11.83 -27.31 -0.71
CA ASN A 234 10.54 -26.98 -1.35
C ASN A 234 9.53 -26.39 -0.35
N GLU A 235 10.01 -25.55 0.57
CA GLU A 235 9.21 -24.93 1.62
C GLU A 235 8.15 -24.00 1.00
N LYS A 236 6.91 -24.03 1.53
CA LYS A 236 5.82 -23.12 1.16
C LYS A 236 5.59 -22.08 2.25
N LEU A 237 6.45 -21.07 2.27
CA LEU A 237 6.51 -20.07 3.35
C LEU A 237 5.70 -18.80 3.05
N ILE A 238 5.29 -18.62 1.79
CA ILE A 238 4.57 -17.44 1.30
C ILE A 238 3.27 -17.89 0.61
N ARG A 239 2.15 -17.18 0.81
CA ARG A 239 0.93 -17.40 0.00
C ARG A 239 0.89 -16.49 -1.22
N HIS A 240 1.24 -15.22 -1.05
CA HIS A 240 1.18 -14.18 -2.07
C HIS A 240 2.45 -13.33 -2.09
N LEU A 241 2.80 -12.83 -3.28
CA LEU A 241 3.87 -11.84 -3.42
C LEU A 241 3.24 -10.47 -3.70
N GLY A 242 3.94 -9.41 -3.32
CA GLY A 242 3.49 -8.06 -3.56
C GLY A 242 4.63 -7.06 -3.54
N PHE A 243 4.28 -5.79 -3.54
CA PHE A 243 5.25 -4.71 -3.41
C PHE A 243 4.64 -3.52 -2.68
N SER A 244 5.49 -2.56 -2.32
CA SER A 244 5.05 -1.34 -1.67
C SER A 244 5.89 -0.16 -2.12
N GLY A 245 5.29 1.01 -2.09
CA GLY A 245 5.97 2.26 -2.40
C GLY A 245 5.11 3.44 -1.99
N HIS A 246 5.76 4.59 -1.87
CA HIS A 246 5.10 5.86 -1.59
C HIS A 246 5.74 7.03 -2.31
N PHE A 247 6.92 6.86 -2.92
CA PHE A 247 7.70 7.95 -3.48
C PHE A 247 7.36 8.23 -4.93
N SER A 248 7.42 7.20 -5.78
CA SER A 248 7.33 7.31 -7.23
C SER A 248 6.19 6.46 -7.77
N ALA A 249 5.06 7.10 -8.09
CA ALA A 249 3.98 6.44 -8.83
C ALA A 249 4.50 5.84 -10.17
N PRO A 250 5.38 6.51 -10.94
CA PRO A 250 6.03 5.93 -12.12
C PRO A 250 6.72 4.58 -11.87
N ALA A 251 7.60 4.50 -10.86
CA ALA A 251 8.29 3.26 -10.53
C ALA A 251 7.30 2.15 -10.13
N MET A 252 6.29 2.50 -9.33
CA MET A 252 5.28 1.55 -8.93
C MET A 252 4.40 1.06 -10.10
N MET A 253 4.10 1.92 -11.08
CA MET A 253 3.42 1.53 -12.32
C MET A 253 4.28 0.57 -13.14
N GLU A 254 5.56 0.88 -13.33
CA GLU A 254 6.52 0.03 -14.03
C GLU A 254 6.59 -1.38 -13.39
N MET A 255 6.65 -1.44 -12.06
CA MET A 255 6.64 -2.71 -11.31
C MET A 255 5.43 -3.58 -11.68
N ILE A 256 4.24 -2.98 -11.83
CA ILE A 256 3.02 -3.70 -12.23
C ILE A 256 3.07 -4.06 -13.73
N GLN A 257 3.47 -3.12 -14.57
CA GLN A 257 3.44 -3.26 -16.03
C GLN A 257 4.45 -4.28 -16.56
N ARG A 258 5.50 -4.60 -15.79
CA ARG A 258 6.45 -5.68 -16.11
C ARG A 258 6.03 -7.08 -15.64
N ASP A 259 5.06 -7.20 -14.74
CA ASP A 259 4.66 -8.51 -14.18
C ASP A 259 3.87 -9.36 -15.20
N LYS A 260 4.57 -10.10 -16.07
CA LYS A 260 3.95 -10.98 -17.09
C LYS A 260 3.46 -12.31 -16.52
N TYR A 261 3.84 -12.63 -15.28
CA TYR A 261 3.61 -13.92 -14.64
C TYR A 261 2.53 -13.87 -13.55
N ASP A 262 1.88 -12.71 -13.39
CA ASP A 262 0.87 -12.47 -12.37
C ASP A 262 1.36 -12.78 -10.94
N LEU A 263 2.62 -12.46 -10.64
CA LEU A 263 3.22 -12.69 -9.33
C LEU A 263 2.69 -11.73 -8.28
N LEU A 264 2.39 -10.48 -8.67
CA LEU A 264 2.05 -9.40 -7.74
C LEU A 264 0.56 -9.47 -7.40
N ALA A 265 0.22 -9.93 -6.20
CA ALA A 265 -1.16 -10.04 -5.73
C ALA A 265 -1.56 -8.93 -4.76
N GLY A 266 -0.62 -8.15 -4.22
CA GLY A 266 -0.92 -6.99 -3.39
C GLY A 266 0.06 -5.83 -3.53
N MET A 267 -0.47 -4.62 -3.35
CA MET A 267 0.26 -3.35 -3.37
C MET A 267 -0.06 -2.54 -2.11
N LEU A 268 0.97 -2.06 -1.41
CA LEU A 268 0.84 -1.08 -0.34
C LEU A 268 1.29 0.30 -0.84
N VAL A 269 0.40 1.29 -0.76
CA VAL A 269 0.57 2.61 -1.40
C VAL A 269 0.21 3.76 -0.45
N SER A 270 0.91 4.90 -0.56
CA SER A 270 0.52 6.11 0.18
C SER A 270 -0.76 6.73 -0.38
N ILE A 271 -1.69 7.10 0.50
CA ILE A 271 -2.89 7.84 0.13
C ILE A 271 -3.40 8.66 1.32
N ASN A 272 -3.65 9.95 1.11
CA ASN A 272 -4.26 10.86 2.08
C ASN A 272 -4.86 12.09 1.37
N VAL A 273 -5.47 13.01 2.13
CA VAL A 273 -6.12 14.23 1.61
C VAL A 273 -5.20 15.17 0.83
N ASN A 274 -3.88 15.05 0.98
CA ASN A 274 -2.91 15.86 0.26
C ASN A 274 -2.33 15.14 -0.97
N ASP A 275 -2.71 13.90 -1.29
CA ASP A 275 -2.14 13.10 -2.39
C ASP A 275 -2.10 13.85 -3.72
N ARG A 276 -3.20 14.55 -4.09
CA ARG A 276 -3.31 15.34 -5.34
C ARG A 276 -2.33 16.50 -5.49
N ARG A 277 -1.68 16.92 -4.40
CA ARG A 277 -0.71 18.02 -4.41
C ARG A 277 0.69 17.59 -4.83
N TYR A 278 0.87 16.28 -4.99
CA TYR A 278 2.12 15.62 -5.33
C TYR A 278 1.92 14.83 -6.63
N LEU A 279 2.97 14.13 -7.08
CA LEU A 279 2.82 13.08 -8.09
C LEU A 279 1.98 11.95 -7.49
N ASN A 280 0.67 12.11 -7.65
CA ASN A 280 -0.33 11.45 -6.85
C ASN A 280 -0.47 9.98 -7.22
N MET A 281 -0.86 9.17 -6.24
CA MET A 281 -1.05 7.74 -6.42
C MET A 281 -2.43 7.43 -7.01
N GLN A 282 -3.44 8.23 -6.63
CA GLN A 282 -4.85 7.94 -6.92
C GLN A 282 -5.23 8.00 -8.41
N TYR A 283 -4.52 8.79 -9.23
CA TYR A 283 -4.75 8.86 -10.68
C TYR A 283 -3.66 8.17 -11.51
N ASN A 284 -2.63 7.63 -10.85
CA ASN A 284 -1.53 6.95 -11.51
C ASN A 284 -1.53 5.46 -11.16
N VAL A 285 -0.80 5.03 -10.12
CA VAL A 285 -0.59 3.60 -9.85
C VAL A 285 -1.85 2.87 -9.36
N ILE A 286 -2.73 3.52 -8.58
CA ILE A 286 -3.91 2.85 -8.00
C ILE A 286 -4.83 2.29 -9.11
N PRO A 287 -5.21 3.05 -10.15
CA PRO A 287 -6.00 2.52 -11.27
C PRO A 287 -5.31 1.37 -12.02
N VAL A 288 -3.98 1.37 -12.14
CA VAL A 288 -3.22 0.29 -12.80
C VAL A 288 -3.26 -1.00 -11.98
N ALA A 289 -3.07 -0.90 -10.66
CA ALA A 289 -3.19 -2.04 -9.75
C ALA A 289 -4.61 -2.61 -9.75
N GLN A 290 -5.62 -1.74 -9.71
CA GLN A 290 -7.04 -2.13 -9.75
C GLN A 290 -7.37 -2.87 -11.05
N ALA A 291 -6.92 -2.35 -12.20
CA ALA A 291 -7.15 -2.98 -13.50
C ALA A 291 -6.48 -4.35 -13.64
N LYS A 292 -5.46 -4.65 -12.83
CA LYS A 292 -4.79 -5.96 -12.78
C LYS A 292 -5.27 -6.85 -11.62
N ASP A 293 -6.36 -6.48 -10.97
CA ASP A 293 -6.94 -7.19 -9.83
C ASP A 293 -5.95 -7.42 -8.67
N ILE A 294 -5.04 -6.46 -8.44
CA ILE A 294 -4.10 -6.47 -7.32
C ILE A 294 -4.80 -5.92 -6.09
N GLY A 295 -4.64 -6.58 -4.93
CA GLY A 295 -5.18 -6.08 -3.67
C GLY A 295 -4.49 -4.79 -3.23
N ILE A 296 -5.24 -3.72 -2.92
CA ILE A 296 -4.66 -2.40 -2.64
C ILE A 296 -4.84 -2.01 -1.18
N VAL A 297 -3.71 -1.76 -0.51
CA VAL A 297 -3.64 -1.30 0.87
C VAL A 297 -3.17 0.14 0.89
N GLY A 298 -3.96 1.02 1.50
CA GLY A 298 -3.57 2.42 1.71
C GLY A 298 -2.80 2.60 3.00
N MET A 299 -1.80 3.48 2.99
CA MET A 299 -1.03 3.88 4.17
C MET A 299 -0.74 5.38 4.18
N LYS A 300 -0.09 5.85 5.25
CA LYS A 300 0.29 7.24 5.45
C LYS A 300 -0.91 8.20 5.43
N VAL A 301 -2.05 7.71 5.92
CA VAL A 301 -3.32 8.44 6.09
C VAL A 301 -3.11 9.78 6.80
N PHE A 302 -2.21 9.82 7.79
CA PHE A 302 -1.87 11.01 8.58
C PHE A 302 -0.46 11.56 8.32
N ALA A 303 0.11 11.25 7.15
CA ALA A 303 1.44 11.70 6.72
C ALA A 303 2.57 11.45 7.74
N ASP A 304 2.64 10.23 8.29
CA ASP A 304 3.59 9.84 9.35
C ASP A 304 3.57 10.82 10.54
N GLY A 305 2.38 11.23 10.97
CA GLY A 305 2.18 12.13 12.11
C GLY A 305 2.39 13.62 11.82
N THR A 306 2.83 13.98 10.61
CA THR A 306 3.09 15.38 10.21
C THR A 306 1.83 16.24 10.29
N MET A 307 0.66 15.63 10.07
CA MET A 307 -0.65 16.28 10.21
C MET A 307 -1.02 16.63 11.66
N TYR A 308 -0.34 16.03 12.65
CA TYR A 308 -0.65 16.20 14.08
C TYR A 308 0.54 16.75 14.88
N GLY A 309 1.30 17.66 14.27
CA GLY A 309 2.34 18.43 14.96
C GLY A 309 3.75 17.84 14.85
N LYS A 310 3.93 16.61 14.35
CA LYS A 310 5.28 16.10 14.05
C LYS A 310 5.92 16.93 12.94
N HIS A 311 7.24 17.13 13.02
CA HIS A 311 8.02 17.67 11.91
C HIS A 311 7.93 16.75 10.66
N ALA A 312 7.92 17.34 9.47
CA ALA A 312 7.91 16.61 8.21
C ALA A 312 9.23 15.83 8.02
N GLY A 313 9.21 14.54 8.26
CA GLY A 313 10.39 13.68 8.19
C GLY A 313 10.15 12.32 8.81
N TRP A 314 11.09 11.40 8.64
CA TRP A 314 10.96 10.01 9.08
C TRP A 314 10.92 9.88 10.61
N SER A 315 9.95 9.11 11.12
CA SER A 315 9.95 8.64 12.50
C SER A 315 11.19 7.78 12.78
N ASN A 316 11.96 8.10 13.81
CA ASN A 316 13.18 7.37 14.19
C ASN A 316 13.36 7.20 15.71
N ARG A 317 12.36 7.61 16.51
CA ARG A 317 12.38 7.55 17.97
C ARG A 317 10.95 7.61 18.54
N PRO A 318 10.71 7.11 19.77
CA PRO A 318 9.38 7.07 20.37
C PRO A 318 8.68 8.44 20.50
N GLU A 319 9.40 9.54 20.68
CA GLU A 319 8.84 10.88 20.84
C GLU A 319 8.15 11.40 19.57
N HIS A 320 8.44 10.79 18.42
CA HIS A 320 7.78 11.10 17.15
C HIS A 320 6.38 10.48 17.04
N VAL A 321 6.01 9.56 17.95
CA VAL A 321 4.73 8.87 17.89
C VAL A 321 3.57 9.76 18.33
N ILE A 322 2.60 9.93 17.45
CA ILE A 322 1.36 10.66 17.72
C ILE A 322 0.40 9.79 18.55
N ARG A 323 -0.05 10.30 19.68
CA ARG A 323 -0.86 9.56 20.66
C ARG A 323 -2.30 10.06 20.81
N ASN A 324 -2.63 11.22 20.26
CA ASN A 324 -3.97 11.80 20.27
C ASN A 324 -4.85 11.28 19.12
N VAL A 325 -6.16 11.36 19.30
CA VAL A 325 -7.16 11.08 18.27
C VAL A 325 -7.50 12.38 17.55
N GLY A 326 -6.78 12.69 16.46
CA GLY A 326 -6.99 13.93 15.72
C GLY A 326 -6.79 15.19 16.57
N THR A 327 -7.18 16.33 16.03
CA THR A 327 -7.33 17.60 16.77
C THR A 327 -8.67 18.24 16.42
N ASP A 328 -9.04 19.31 17.12
CA ASP A 328 -10.24 20.08 16.80
C ASP A 328 -10.16 20.71 15.40
N GLU A 329 -8.97 21.19 14.98
CA GLU A 329 -8.82 21.74 13.64
C GLU A 329 -8.74 20.66 12.56
N LEU A 330 -8.22 19.48 12.91
CA LEU A 330 -8.01 18.37 11.99
C LEU A 330 -8.50 17.04 12.60
N PRO A 331 -9.81 16.76 12.54
CA PRO A 331 -10.35 15.50 13.03
C PRO A 331 -9.82 14.31 12.23
N SER A 332 -9.51 13.19 12.89
CA SER A 332 -8.93 12.02 12.21
C SER A 332 -9.90 11.32 11.26
N LYS A 333 -11.17 11.22 11.66
CA LYS A 333 -12.22 10.52 10.92
C LYS A 333 -12.32 10.93 9.43
N PRO A 334 -12.54 12.21 9.07
CA PRO A 334 -12.66 12.59 7.67
C PRO A 334 -11.41 12.25 6.84
N LEU A 335 -10.22 12.24 7.44
CA LEU A 335 -8.99 11.86 6.74
C LEU A 335 -8.95 10.35 6.44
N VAL A 336 -9.41 9.51 7.40
CA VAL A 336 -9.56 8.07 7.20
C VAL A 336 -10.62 7.78 6.13
N GLU A 337 -11.78 8.45 6.21
CA GLU A 337 -12.87 8.29 5.25
C GLU A 337 -12.45 8.71 3.83
N TYR A 338 -11.75 9.84 3.69
CA TYR A 338 -11.20 10.26 2.39
C TYR A 338 -10.25 9.20 1.81
N ALA A 339 -9.30 8.71 2.61
CA ALA A 339 -8.31 7.76 2.14
C ALA A 339 -8.94 6.43 1.70
N LEU A 340 -9.91 5.91 2.47
CA LEU A 340 -10.54 4.60 2.22
C LEU A 340 -11.57 4.62 1.08
N THR A 341 -12.20 5.77 0.84
CA THR A 341 -13.13 5.97 -0.30
C THR A 341 -12.41 6.35 -1.59
N THR A 342 -11.08 6.42 -1.59
CA THR A 342 -10.32 6.51 -2.84
C THR A 342 -10.58 5.24 -3.64
N LYS A 343 -11.12 5.39 -4.86
CA LYS A 343 -11.52 4.28 -5.71
C LYS A 343 -10.39 3.27 -5.89
N GLY A 344 -10.69 2.00 -5.65
CA GLY A 344 -9.75 0.88 -5.79
C GLY A 344 -9.07 0.44 -4.49
N LEU A 345 -9.21 1.17 -3.38
CA LEU A 345 -8.65 0.75 -2.09
C LEU A 345 -9.48 -0.36 -1.43
N ASP A 346 -8.83 -1.44 -1.00
CA ASP A 346 -9.50 -2.55 -0.31
C ASP A 346 -9.44 -2.42 1.22
N THR A 347 -8.34 -1.87 1.74
CA THR A 347 -8.16 -1.64 3.19
C THR A 347 -7.16 -0.50 3.45
N LEU A 348 -7.21 0.07 4.65
CA LEU A 348 -6.22 1.04 5.15
C LEU A 348 -5.45 0.47 6.33
N ILE A 349 -4.12 0.57 6.30
CA ILE A 349 -3.31 0.40 7.51
C ILE A 349 -3.02 1.74 8.18
N ILE A 350 -3.20 1.76 9.50
CA ILE A 350 -2.85 2.92 10.32
C ILE A 350 -2.05 2.43 11.53
N GLY A 351 -0.90 3.06 11.77
CA GLY A 351 -0.11 2.84 12.97
C GLY A 351 -0.81 3.45 14.19
N ILE A 352 -0.77 2.75 15.32
CA ILE A 352 -1.41 3.17 16.56
C ILE A 352 -0.34 3.61 17.55
N GLY A 353 -0.45 4.83 18.07
CA GLY A 353 0.44 5.36 19.10
C GLY A 353 -0.05 5.08 20.52
N HIS A 354 -1.37 5.01 20.70
CA HIS A 354 -1.99 4.78 22.01
C HIS A 354 -3.34 4.06 21.92
N ILE A 355 -3.60 3.19 22.89
CA ILE A 355 -4.91 2.58 23.13
C ILE A 355 -5.40 2.96 24.52
N ASP A 356 -6.71 3.15 24.65
CA ASP A 356 -7.38 3.54 25.91
C ASP A 356 -8.60 2.64 26.13
N ASN A 357 -9.02 2.49 27.38
CA ASN A 357 -10.28 1.82 27.73
C ASN A 357 -11.50 2.67 27.35
N ASP A 358 -11.35 4.00 27.39
CA ASP A 358 -12.32 4.92 26.81
C ASP A 358 -12.25 4.83 25.27
N PRO A 359 -13.30 4.34 24.59
CA PRO A 359 -13.30 4.21 23.14
C PRO A 359 -13.17 5.56 22.43
N LEU A 360 -13.49 6.68 23.09
CA LEU A 360 -13.34 8.01 22.52
C LEU A 360 -11.87 8.46 22.45
N LYS A 361 -11.04 7.99 23.39
CA LYS A 361 -9.59 8.30 23.46
C LYS A 361 -8.72 7.25 22.78
N CYS A 362 -9.29 6.09 22.46
CA CYS A 362 -8.56 4.99 21.85
C CYS A 362 -8.42 5.18 20.32
N GLN A 363 -7.22 5.49 19.84
CA GLN A 363 -6.95 5.67 18.40
C GLN A 363 -7.38 4.45 17.56
N LEU A 364 -7.10 3.24 18.05
CA LEU A 364 -7.46 2.01 17.35
C LEU A 364 -8.98 1.89 17.13
N VAL A 365 -9.79 2.22 18.15
CA VAL A 365 -11.26 2.15 18.08
C VAL A 365 -11.81 3.25 17.19
N GLN A 366 -11.30 4.48 17.31
CA GLN A 366 -11.70 5.62 16.48
C GLN A 366 -11.42 5.36 14.99
N ASN A 367 -10.22 4.86 14.68
CA ASN A 367 -9.83 4.52 13.30
C ASN A 367 -10.68 3.36 12.76
N PHE A 368 -10.94 2.33 13.58
CA PHE A 368 -11.84 1.24 13.23
C PHE A 368 -13.23 1.75 12.82
N TYR A 369 -13.86 2.61 13.64
CA TYR A 369 -15.18 3.15 13.33
C TYR A 369 -15.18 4.10 12.13
N ALA A 370 -14.11 4.88 11.95
CA ALA A 370 -13.96 5.74 10.79
C ALA A 370 -13.86 4.96 9.47
N ALA A 371 -13.27 3.76 9.52
CA ALA A 371 -13.14 2.87 8.36
C ALA A 371 -14.40 2.05 8.05
N GLN A 372 -15.48 2.17 8.84
CA GLN A 372 -16.76 1.51 8.54
C GLN A 372 -17.56 2.35 7.53
N ILE A 373 -17.03 2.48 6.31
CA ILE A 373 -17.57 3.32 5.24
C ILE A 373 -17.56 2.56 3.90
N GLU A 374 -18.64 2.70 3.13
CA GLU A 374 -18.76 2.13 1.78
C GLU A 374 -17.84 2.88 0.79
N GLU A 375 -17.47 2.24 -0.32
CA GLU A 375 -16.50 2.77 -1.29
C GLU A 375 -16.92 4.11 -1.91
N ASP A 376 -18.22 4.29 -2.14
CA ASP A 376 -18.82 5.41 -2.85
C ASP A 376 -19.60 6.38 -1.94
N GLU A 377 -19.45 6.26 -0.62
CA GLU A 377 -20.15 7.11 0.36
C GLU A 377 -19.80 8.60 0.21
N LEU A 378 -18.56 8.94 -0.18
CA LEU A 378 -18.14 10.32 -0.41
C LEU A 378 -18.24 10.68 -1.90
N THR A 379 -19.05 11.70 -2.20
CA THR A 379 -19.09 12.29 -3.54
C THR A 379 -17.79 13.00 -3.88
N GLU A 380 -17.51 13.19 -5.18
CA GLU A 380 -16.33 13.93 -5.64
C GLU A 380 -16.28 15.36 -5.06
N LYS A 381 -17.45 16.00 -4.89
CA LYS A 381 -17.55 17.33 -4.26
C LYS A 381 -17.13 17.31 -2.79
N GLU A 382 -17.51 16.28 -2.04
CA GLU A 382 -17.15 16.14 -0.62
C GLU A 382 -15.67 15.80 -0.46
N ARG A 383 -15.14 14.88 -1.27
CA ARG A 383 -13.69 14.64 -1.39
C ARG A 383 -12.95 15.94 -1.67
N ARG A 384 -13.49 16.72 -2.63
CA ARG A 384 -13.29 18.16 -2.89
C ARG A 384 -13.00 19.01 -1.65
N GLN A 385 -13.92 18.97 -0.71
CA GLN A 385 -13.82 19.78 0.50
C GLN A 385 -12.83 19.22 1.51
N LEU A 386 -12.68 17.89 1.59
CA LEU A 386 -11.73 17.26 2.50
C LEU A 386 -10.27 17.49 2.10
N GLU A 387 -9.97 17.63 0.81
CA GLU A 387 -8.63 18.08 0.36
C GLU A 387 -8.27 19.47 0.93
N LYS A 388 -9.26 20.34 1.16
CA LYS A 388 -9.05 21.64 1.82
C LYS A 388 -8.78 21.51 3.33
N LEU A 389 -9.20 20.42 3.97
CA LEU A 389 -8.79 20.16 5.36
C LEU A 389 -7.29 19.86 5.43
N GLY A 390 -6.74 19.18 4.44
CA GLY A 390 -5.30 18.89 4.35
C GLY A 390 -4.41 20.12 4.38
N LEU A 391 -4.92 21.27 3.89
CA LEU A 391 -4.25 22.57 3.97
C LEU A 391 -4.04 23.09 5.40
N ARG A 392 -4.87 22.66 6.36
CA ARG A 392 -4.74 23.08 7.76
C ARG A 392 -3.47 22.50 8.40
N ALA A 393 -2.97 21.39 7.87
CA ALA A 393 -1.69 20.83 8.25
C ALA A 393 -0.59 21.35 7.31
N ARG A 394 0.26 22.26 7.81
CA ARG A 394 1.45 22.76 7.10
C ARG A 394 1.17 23.23 5.67
N GLU A 395 0.04 23.89 5.44
CA GLU A 395 -0.36 24.40 4.11
C GLU A 395 -0.45 23.30 3.02
N GLY A 396 -0.66 22.05 3.44
CA GLY A 396 -0.72 20.88 2.56
C GLY A 396 0.63 20.25 2.26
N ASP A 397 1.75 20.84 2.73
CA ASP A 397 3.09 20.30 2.53
C ASP A 397 3.46 19.27 3.61
N THR A 398 2.80 18.11 3.54
CA THR A 398 2.96 17.03 4.52
C THR A 398 3.63 15.78 3.97
N ASN A 399 3.62 15.57 2.64
CA ASN A 399 4.02 14.31 2.03
C ASN A 399 5.46 14.38 1.50
N TYR A 400 6.42 14.59 2.39
CA TYR A 400 7.88 14.53 2.12
C TYR A 400 8.35 13.16 1.55
N PHE A 401 7.45 12.19 1.51
CA PHE A 401 7.66 10.83 1.04
C PHE A 401 7.10 10.58 -0.37
N GLN A 402 6.54 11.59 -1.04
CA GLN A 402 6.06 11.58 -2.43
C GLN A 402 6.87 12.56 -3.29
N LEU A 403 7.03 12.25 -4.58
CA LEU A 403 7.58 13.17 -5.56
C LEU A 403 6.69 14.41 -5.74
N ALA A 404 7.29 15.54 -6.07
CA ALA A 404 6.57 16.77 -6.39
C ALA A 404 5.65 16.56 -7.61
N ASP A 405 4.53 17.29 -7.65
CA ASP A 405 3.69 17.32 -8.83
C ASP A 405 4.44 17.99 -10.00
N HIS A 406 4.31 17.41 -11.19
CA HIS A 406 4.87 17.92 -12.44
C HIS A 406 3.77 18.19 -13.49
N GLY A 407 2.50 18.06 -13.11
CA GLY A 407 1.36 18.18 -14.00
C GLY A 407 1.20 16.97 -14.92
N LEU A 408 0.25 17.09 -15.85
CA LEU A 408 0.02 16.09 -16.90
C LEU A 408 1.26 15.98 -17.80
N THR A 409 1.78 14.77 -17.99
CA THR A 409 2.94 14.54 -18.87
C THR A 409 2.52 14.16 -20.30
N PRO A 410 3.39 14.40 -21.30
CA PRO A 410 3.24 13.78 -22.61
C PRO A 410 3.14 12.25 -22.54
N PRO A 411 2.51 11.61 -23.54
CA PRO A 411 2.60 10.17 -23.75
C PRO A 411 4.06 9.69 -23.77
N ARG A 412 4.33 8.53 -23.18
CA ARG A 412 5.68 7.96 -23.09
C ARG A 412 5.97 7.06 -24.29
N ASN A 413 7.24 6.93 -24.66
CA ASN A 413 7.72 6.01 -25.70
C ASN A 413 6.86 6.04 -26.99
N PRO A 414 6.59 7.22 -27.57
CA PRO A 414 5.84 7.28 -28.82
C PRO A 414 6.67 6.67 -29.95
N ASP A 415 6.02 5.90 -30.81
CA ASP A 415 6.63 5.27 -31.98
C ASP A 415 5.67 5.30 -33.18
N ILE A 416 6.23 5.29 -34.38
CA ILE A 416 5.52 5.30 -35.65
C ILE A 416 6.04 4.18 -36.55
N LEU A 417 5.12 3.43 -37.14
CA LEU A 417 5.41 2.51 -38.23
C LEU A 417 4.56 2.90 -39.44
N VAL A 418 5.22 3.05 -40.58
CA VAL A 418 4.59 3.45 -41.85
C VAL A 418 4.71 2.29 -42.83
N ASP A 419 3.60 1.58 -42.99
CA ASP A 419 3.42 0.56 -44.03
C ASP A 419 2.30 1.04 -44.98
N ASP A 420 1.37 0.15 -45.37
CA ASP A 420 0.13 0.52 -46.09
C ASP A 420 -0.75 1.51 -45.30
N GLN A 421 -0.56 1.55 -43.97
CA GLN A 421 -1.21 2.47 -43.03
C GLN A 421 -0.17 3.02 -42.06
N VAL A 422 -0.47 4.17 -41.45
CA VAL A 422 0.32 4.71 -40.35
C VAL A 422 -0.17 4.11 -39.04
N ARG A 423 0.73 3.42 -38.32
CA ARG A 423 0.48 2.89 -36.97
C ARG A 423 1.29 3.70 -35.96
N LEU A 424 0.60 4.38 -35.05
CA LEU A 424 1.19 5.06 -33.91
C LEU A 424 1.02 4.21 -32.66
N THR A 425 2.07 4.07 -31.86
CA THR A 425 2.02 3.40 -30.55
C THR A 425 2.63 4.25 -29.46
N TRP A 426 2.11 4.14 -28.23
CA TRP A 426 2.64 4.86 -27.08
C TRP A 426 2.32 4.18 -25.75
N HIS A 427 3.07 4.53 -24.71
CA HIS A 427 2.80 4.20 -23.32
C HIS A 427 2.07 5.35 -22.62
N THR A 428 1.32 5.01 -21.57
CA THR A 428 0.51 5.99 -20.82
C THR A 428 1.35 7.14 -20.29
N SER A 429 0.80 8.35 -20.39
CA SER A 429 1.21 9.52 -19.60
C SER A 429 1.05 9.28 -18.10
N TYR A 430 1.71 10.13 -17.31
CA TYR A 430 1.40 10.32 -15.90
C TYR A 430 0.38 11.46 -15.73
N ALA A 431 -0.64 11.21 -14.91
CA ALA A 431 -1.63 12.19 -14.55
C ALA A 431 -1.05 13.21 -13.57
N GLY A 432 -1.40 14.48 -13.76
CA GLY A 432 -1.24 15.51 -12.72
C GLY A 432 -2.35 15.39 -11.68
N ASP A 433 -2.78 16.51 -11.11
CA ASP A 433 -3.87 16.55 -10.13
C ASP A 433 -5.26 16.22 -10.71
N GLU A 434 -5.43 15.96 -12.00
CA GLU A 434 -6.69 15.45 -12.56
C GLU A 434 -6.43 14.21 -13.42
N PRO A 435 -7.36 13.24 -13.45
CA PRO A 435 -7.16 12.00 -14.20
C PRO A 435 -7.13 12.26 -15.71
N ILE A 436 -6.36 11.43 -16.42
CA ILE A 436 -6.29 11.47 -17.89
C ILE A 436 -7.65 11.04 -18.46
N SER A 437 -8.16 11.81 -19.41
CA SER A 437 -9.43 11.55 -20.10
C SER A 437 -9.20 10.72 -21.37
N HIS A 438 -8.34 11.22 -22.26
CA HIS A 438 -8.10 10.63 -23.58
C HIS A 438 -6.78 11.12 -24.18
N TYR A 439 -6.42 10.54 -25.32
CA TYR A 439 -5.36 11.00 -26.20
C TYR A 439 -5.96 11.55 -27.49
N GLU A 440 -5.47 12.70 -27.94
CA GLU A 440 -5.75 13.26 -29.26
C GLU A 440 -4.59 12.90 -30.20
N ILE A 441 -4.92 12.39 -31.38
CA ILE A 441 -3.94 12.13 -32.44
C ILE A 441 -4.03 13.27 -33.43
N LEU A 442 -2.94 14.01 -33.58
CA LEU A 442 -2.84 15.11 -34.52
C LEU A 442 -2.06 14.66 -35.76
N ARG A 443 -2.55 15.07 -36.93
CA ARG A 443 -1.85 15.00 -38.21
C ARG A 443 -1.76 16.41 -38.78
N ASP A 444 -0.55 16.87 -39.06
CA ASP A 444 -0.29 18.20 -39.61
C ASP A 444 -0.98 19.32 -38.81
N GLY A 445 -0.99 19.16 -37.47
CA GLY A 445 -1.60 20.10 -36.52
C GLY A 445 -3.11 19.95 -36.30
N ALA A 446 -3.81 19.14 -37.10
CA ALA A 446 -5.24 18.91 -36.94
C ALA A 446 -5.52 17.62 -36.15
N VAL A 447 -6.44 17.66 -35.18
CA VAL A 447 -6.90 16.46 -34.47
C VAL A 447 -7.71 15.61 -35.44
N ILE A 448 -7.27 14.38 -35.66
CA ILE A 448 -7.91 13.42 -36.58
C ILE A 448 -8.54 12.23 -35.86
N GLU A 449 -8.11 11.91 -34.64
CA GLU A 449 -8.64 10.79 -33.86
C GLU A 449 -8.56 11.08 -32.35
N LYS A 450 -9.43 10.45 -31.56
CA LYS A 450 -9.40 10.47 -30.10
C LYS A 450 -9.44 9.06 -29.53
N VAL A 451 -8.45 8.71 -28.71
CA VAL A 451 -8.35 7.40 -28.06
C VAL A 451 -8.60 7.56 -26.56
N ALA A 452 -9.67 6.94 -26.04
CA ALA A 452 -10.01 7.00 -24.62
C ALA A 452 -8.87 6.44 -23.75
N HIS A 453 -8.61 7.09 -22.61
CA HIS A 453 -7.64 6.57 -21.65
C HIS A 453 -8.19 5.31 -20.96
N ARG A 454 -7.28 4.38 -20.69
CA ARG A 454 -7.49 3.22 -19.83
C ARG A 454 -6.20 2.94 -19.06
N PRO A 455 -6.26 2.38 -17.84
CA PRO A 455 -5.04 1.96 -17.15
C PRO A 455 -4.25 0.96 -18.00
N GLN A 456 -2.99 1.29 -18.31
CA GLN A 456 -2.09 0.38 -19.04
C GLN A 456 -1.49 -0.63 -18.04
N ILE A 457 -1.84 -1.90 -18.17
CA ILE A 457 -1.42 -2.96 -17.22
C ILE A 457 -0.18 -3.75 -17.67
N SER A 458 0.29 -3.54 -18.91
CA SER A 458 1.47 -4.20 -19.48
C SER A 458 2.23 -3.26 -20.42
N LEU A 459 3.56 -3.29 -20.37
CA LEU A 459 4.42 -2.59 -21.32
C LEU A 459 4.38 -3.20 -22.73
N GLU A 460 4.03 -4.49 -22.84
CA GLU A 460 3.90 -5.22 -24.11
C GLU A 460 2.58 -4.91 -24.84
N GLN A 461 1.67 -4.23 -24.17
CA GLN A 461 0.38 -3.81 -24.72
C GLN A 461 0.29 -2.28 -24.68
N PRO A 462 1.06 -1.57 -25.54
CA PRO A 462 0.95 -0.13 -25.66
C PRO A 462 -0.45 0.27 -26.17
N PHE A 463 -0.77 1.55 -26.03
CA PHE A 463 -1.86 2.12 -26.82
C PHE A 463 -1.47 2.09 -28.30
N GLU A 464 -2.46 1.95 -29.17
CA GLU A 464 -2.27 2.02 -30.61
C GLU A 464 -3.36 2.82 -31.31
N CYS A 465 -3.00 3.46 -32.41
CA CYS A 465 -3.92 4.09 -33.35
C CYS A 465 -3.46 3.80 -34.78
N ARG A 466 -4.38 3.36 -35.65
CA ARG A 466 -4.11 3.10 -37.07
C ARG A 466 -4.86 4.09 -37.93
N LEU A 467 -4.16 4.71 -38.87
CA LEU A 467 -4.67 5.81 -39.65
C LEU A 467 -4.52 5.55 -41.14
N SER A 468 -5.56 5.88 -41.91
CA SER A 468 -5.52 5.92 -43.37
C SER A 468 -4.90 7.21 -43.88
N GLY A 469 -4.09 7.12 -44.95
CA GLY A 469 -3.39 8.24 -45.55
C GLY A 469 -2.15 8.67 -44.77
N GLN A 470 -1.21 9.31 -45.47
CA GLN A 470 0.00 9.86 -44.86
C GLN A 470 -0.15 11.36 -44.59
N GLY A 471 0.66 11.86 -43.67
CA GLY A 471 0.80 13.27 -43.32
C GLY A 471 2.28 13.56 -43.07
N ASN A 472 2.65 14.83 -43.06
CA ASN A 472 4.05 15.22 -42.90
C ASN A 472 4.52 15.10 -41.44
N SER A 473 3.60 15.25 -40.50
CA SER A 473 3.90 15.20 -39.07
C SER A 473 2.73 14.65 -38.25
N TYR A 474 3.08 13.95 -37.19
CA TYR A 474 2.16 13.39 -36.22
C TYR A 474 2.50 13.85 -34.80
N GLN A 475 1.49 13.97 -33.95
CA GLN A 475 1.67 14.24 -32.53
C GLN A 475 0.62 13.49 -31.71
N ILE A 476 1.01 12.95 -30.56
CA ILE A 476 0.10 12.30 -29.61
C ILE A 476 -0.04 13.23 -28.40
N VAL A 477 -1.25 13.66 -28.08
CA VAL A 477 -1.51 14.65 -27.04
C VAL A 477 -2.38 14.05 -25.95
N ALA A 478 -1.87 13.94 -24.73
CA ALA A 478 -2.67 13.57 -23.58
C ALA A 478 -3.58 14.73 -23.17
N VAL A 479 -4.83 14.42 -22.83
CA VAL A 479 -5.81 15.38 -22.34
C VAL A 479 -6.39 14.88 -21.02
N ASP A 480 -6.37 15.70 -19.97
CA ASP A 480 -6.98 15.36 -18.68
C ASP A 480 -8.43 15.84 -18.55
N MET A 481 -9.09 15.47 -17.44
CA MET A 481 -10.48 15.87 -17.17
C MET A 481 -10.69 17.37 -16.96
N ALA A 482 -9.62 18.15 -16.76
CA ALA A 482 -9.66 19.61 -16.74
C ALA A 482 -9.42 20.24 -18.13
N GLY A 483 -9.18 19.43 -19.16
CA GLY A 483 -8.92 19.88 -20.52
C GLY A 483 -7.48 20.38 -20.75
N ARG A 484 -6.56 20.16 -19.81
CA ARG A 484 -5.14 20.47 -20.01
C ARG A 484 -4.54 19.46 -20.98
N ARG A 485 -3.56 19.91 -21.77
CA ARG A 485 -2.97 19.14 -22.88
C ARG A 485 -1.46 19.01 -22.68
N ALA A 486 -0.92 17.82 -22.94
CA ALA A 486 0.52 17.57 -22.97
C ALA A 486 0.88 16.67 -24.16
N GLY A 487 1.62 17.22 -25.13
CA GLY A 487 1.95 16.56 -26.40
C GLY A 487 3.36 16.00 -26.43
N THR A 488 3.55 14.92 -27.18
CA THR A 488 4.89 14.46 -27.59
C THR A 488 5.58 15.51 -28.45
N ASP A 489 6.88 15.34 -28.71
CA ASP A 489 7.51 15.97 -29.87
C ASP A 489 6.82 15.53 -31.17
N LEU A 490 7.04 16.29 -32.25
CA LEU A 490 6.55 15.91 -33.57
C LEU A 490 7.24 14.62 -34.04
N ILE A 491 6.42 13.67 -34.48
CA ILE A 491 6.85 12.39 -35.01
C ILE A 491 6.70 12.46 -36.53
N THR A 492 7.80 12.26 -37.25
CA THR A 492 7.80 12.24 -38.71
C THR A 492 7.83 10.79 -39.21
N ALA A 493 7.06 10.55 -40.26
CA ALA A 493 7.01 9.28 -40.99
C ALA A 493 8.35 8.93 -41.65
#